data_AF-A0A1Y4QW08-F1
#
_entry.id   AF-A0A1Y4QW08-F1
#
_cell.length_a   1.000
_cell.length_b   1.000
_cell.length_c   1.000
_cell.angle_alpha   90.00
_cell.angle_beta   90.00
_cell.angle_gamma   90.00
#
_symmetry.space_group_name_H-M   'P 1'
#
loop_
_entity.id
_entity.type
_entity.pdbx_description
1 polymer ?
#
loop_
_entity_poly.entity_id
_entity_poly.type
_entity_poly.pdbx_seq_one_letter_code
_entity_poly.pdbx_strand_id
1 'polypeptide(L)'
;MEIKREVVMEVLESKTVEEIATYFNISIEEATEMKSHNERNYWKISYKNLIFLMHWGESDNWMKIRKLFGENCFKTFSDRGGVLVGNKEFQTVVKNGRGDGITRVAVLPLKKWEDLKLWSKLMVETDIYLDGKFNIYHYDCSTENSIRELNGRYIAYYYDGLVLFLELEKYEDQ
;
A
#
# COMPACT_ATOMS: atom_id res chain seq x y z
N MET A 1 -0.26 7.91 16.49
CA MET A 1 -0.58 9.06 15.63
C MET A 1 -2.05 8.96 15.40
N GLU A 2 -2.77 9.96 15.86
CA GLU A 2 -4.20 10.08 15.69
C GLU A 2 -4.47 10.44 14.22
N ILE A 3 -5.50 9.87 13.61
CA ILE A 3 -5.96 10.36 12.31
C ILE A 3 -6.36 11.81 12.53
N LYS A 4 -5.67 12.73 11.85
CA LYS A 4 -5.94 14.16 11.92
C LYS A 4 -7.29 14.42 11.26
N ARG A 5 -8.33 14.47 12.08
CA ARG A 5 -9.73 14.58 11.65
C ARG A 5 -9.91 15.85 10.83
N GLU A 6 -9.25 16.92 11.24
CA GLU A 6 -9.23 18.22 10.57
C GLU A 6 -8.75 18.10 9.11
N VAL A 7 -7.70 17.32 8.84
CA VAL A 7 -7.19 17.12 7.47
C VAL A 7 -8.16 16.28 6.64
N VAL A 8 -8.73 15.23 7.24
CA VAL A 8 -9.75 14.41 6.57
C VAL A 8 -10.96 15.24 6.19
N MET A 9 -11.46 16.09 7.11
CA MET A 9 -12.59 16.99 6.85
C MET A 9 -12.26 18.00 5.75
N GLU A 10 -11.10 18.64 5.80
CA GLU A 10 -10.66 19.60 4.78
C GLU A 10 -10.65 18.97 3.38
N VAL A 11 -10.18 17.72 3.25
CA VAL A 11 -10.20 16.98 1.98
C VAL A 11 -11.64 16.68 1.54
N LEU A 12 -12.47 16.15 2.44
CA LEU A 12 -13.87 15.85 2.11
C LEU A 12 -14.65 17.11 1.73
N GLU A 13 -14.35 18.26 2.32
CA GLU A 13 -14.98 19.54 1.99
C GLU A 13 -14.49 20.09 0.64
N SER A 14 -13.17 20.10 0.43
CA SER A 14 -12.53 20.72 -0.73
C SER A 14 -12.64 19.91 -2.04
N LYS A 15 -12.84 18.59 -1.96
CA LYS A 15 -12.93 17.71 -3.13
C LYS A 15 -14.35 17.51 -3.61
N THR A 16 -14.53 17.52 -4.93
CA THR A 16 -15.80 17.13 -5.58
C THR A 16 -16.07 15.63 -5.39
N VAL A 17 -17.33 15.23 -5.55
CA VAL A 17 -17.71 13.81 -5.47
C VAL A 17 -17.00 13.02 -6.57
N GLU A 18 -16.86 13.61 -7.75
CA GLU A 18 -16.19 13.03 -8.91
C GLU A 18 -14.69 12.84 -8.67
N GLU A 19 -14.02 13.80 -8.03
CA GLU A 19 -12.61 13.65 -7.63
C GLU A 19 -12.46 12.49 -6.64
N ILE A 20 -13.31 12.40 -5.61
CA ILE A 20 -13.27 11.33 -4.61
C ILE A 20 -13.54 9.97 -5.28
N ALA A 21 -14.58 9.87 -6.11
CA ALA A 21 -14.91 8.65 -6.85
C ALA A 21 -13.76 8.17 -7.72
N THR A 22 -13.13 9.10 -8.45
CA THR A 22 -11.98 8.80 -9.33
C THR A 22 -10.77 8.35 -8.52
N TYR A 23 -10.43 9.07 -7.45
CA TYR A 23 -9.24 8.78 -6.64
C TYR A 23 -9.33 7.43 -5.92
N PHE A 24 -10.50 7.11 -5.37
CA PHE A 24 -10.73 5.84 -4.68
C PHE A 24 -11.14 4.70 -5.61
N ASN A 25 -11.42 4.98 -6.89
CA ASN A 25 -12.00 4.06 -7.86
C ASN A 25 -13.28 3.38 -7.31
N ILE A 26 -14.22 4.22 -6.87
CA ILE A 26 -15.53 3.84 -6.30
C ILE A 26 -16.66 4.50 -7.07
N SER A 27 -17.90 4.07 -6.84
CA SER A 27 -19.07 4.70 -7.44
C SER A 27 -19.34 6.11 -6.91
N ILE A 28 -20.09 6.91 -7.66
CA ILE A 28 -20.54 8.25 -7.24
C ILE A 28 -21.40 8.17 -5.97
N GLU A 29 -22.16 7.09 -5.78
CA GLU A 29 -22.97 6.85 -4.58
C GLU A 29 -22.09 6.63 -3.34
N GLU A 30 -21.10 5.74 -3.44
CA GLU A 30 -20.12 5.50 -2.36
C GLU A 30 -19.29 6.76 -2.06
N ALA A 31 -18.91 7.54 -3.07
CA ALA A 31 -18.20 8.80 -2.90
C ALA A 31 -19.08 9.88 -2.24
N THR A 32 -20.38 9.93 -2.58
CA THR A 32 -21.37 10.81 -1.93
C THR A 32 -21.52 10.44 -0.46
N GLU A 33 -21.66 9.15 -0.16
CA GLU A 33 -21.72 8.67 1.22
C GLU A 33 -20.46 9.08 1.98
N MET A 34 -19.27 8.82 1.41
CA MET A 34 -17.99 9.23 2.00
C MET A 34 -17.95 10.74 2.29
N LYS A 35 -18.32 11.58 1.32
CA LYS A 35 -18.36 13.05 1.46
C LYS A 35 -19.40 13.54 2.48
N SER A 36 -20.46 12.78 2.72
CA SER A 36 -21.49 13.12 3.73
C SER A 36 -21.00 12.98 5.18
N HIS A 37 -19.84 12.35 5.39
CA HIS A 37 -19.26 12.22 6.70
C HIS A 37 -18.72 13.57 7.22
N ASN A 38 -18.86 13.75 8.52
CA ASN A 38 -18.40 14.90 9.30
C ASN A 38 -17.64 14.41 10.55
N GLU A 39 -17.17 15.35 11.38
CA GLU A 39 -16.38 15.05 12.58
C GLU A 39 -17.04 14.06 13.56
N ARG A 40 -18.38 13.93 13.53
CA ARG A 40 -19.14 13.05 14.42
C ARG A 40 -19.41 11.66 13.84
N ASN A 41 -19.05 11.37 12.61
CA ASN A 41 -19.29 10.04 12.02
C ASN A 41 -18.17 9.56 11.09
N TYR A 42 -17.10 10.33 10.87
CA TYR A 42 -15.97 9.96 10.00
C TYR A 42 -15.34 8.59 10.32
N TRP A 43 -15.46 8.10 11.55
CA TRP A 43 -15.03 6.76 11.95
C TRP A 43 -15.75 5.62 11.21
N LYS A 44 -16.84 5.92 10.51
CA LYS A 44 -17.53 4.97 9.61
C LYS A 44 -16.79 4.78 8.29
N ILE A 45 -15.93 5.73 7.89
CA ILE A 45 -15.02 5.55 6.76
C ILE A 45 -13.98 4.51 7.16
N SER A 46 -13.70 3.57 6.25
CA SER A 46 -12.71 2.52 6.50
C SER A 46 -11.35 3.11 6.86
N TYR A 47 -10.59 2.43 7.73
CA TYR A 47 -9.25 2.87 8.14
C TYR A 47 -8.32 3.12 6.94
N LYS A 48 -8.37 2.24 5.93
CA LYS A 48 -7.69 2.41 4.64
C LYS A 48 -8.02 3.77 4.02
N ASN A 49 -9.31 4.07 3.87
CA ASN A 49 -9.74 5.30 3.21
C ASN A 49 -9.39 6.53 4.04
N LEU A 50 -9.42 6.45 5.37
CA LEU A 50 -8.97 7.52 6.25
C LEU A 50 -7.47 7.83 6.10
N ILE A 51 -6.62 6.80 5.95
CA ILE A 51 -5.19 6.99 5.64
C ILE A 51 -5.04 7.74 4.31
N PHE A 52 -5.74 7.29 3.28
CA PHE A 52 -5.67 7.90 1.96
C PHE A 52 -6.20 9.35 1.95
N LEU A 53 -7.31 9.64 2.63
CA LEU A 53 -7.84 11.01 2.79
C LEU A 53 -6.86 11.92 3.54
N MET A 54 -6.35 11.46 4.69
CA MET A 54 -5.38 12.23 5.47
C MET A 54 -4.14 12.58 4.63
N HIS A 55 -3.64 11.63 3.85
CA HIS A 55 -2.46 11.84 3.02
C HIS A 55 -2.74 12.59 1.70
N TRP A 56 -3.98 12.62 1.24
CA TRP A 56 -4.38 13.49 0.13
C TRP A 56 -4.34 14.96 0.55
N GLY A 57 -4.71 15.26 1.80
CA GLY A 57 -4.59 16.60 2.38
C GLY A 57 -3.15 16.96 2.77
N GLU A 58 -2.39 16.00 3.29
CA GLU A 58 -0.96 16.18 3.53
C GLU A 58 -0.14 15.90 2.25
N SER A 59 -0.14 16.86 1.32
CA SER A 59 0.76 16.84 0.16
C SER A 59 2.16 16.37 0.58
N ASP A 60 2.68 15.33 -0.10
CA ASP A 60 4.01 14.69 0.05
C ASP A 60 4.07 13.31 0.72
N ASN A 61 2.99 12.66 1.16
CA ASN A 61 3.14 11.32 1.76
C ASN A 61 3.78 10.29 0.81
N TRP A 62 3.39 10.31 -0.47
CA TRP A 62 4.03 9.48 -1.49
C TRP A 62 5.55 9.72 -1.55
N MET A 63 5.98 10.99 -1.54
CA MET A 63 7.39 11.37 -1.56
C MET A 63 8.11 11.00 -0.25
N LYS A 64 7.44 11.12 0.90
CA LYS A 64 7.96 10.68 2.21
C LYS A 64 8.26 9.18 2.18
N ILE A 65 7.29 8.35 1.78
CA ILE A 65 7.46 6.89 1.67
C ILE A 65 8.55 6.57 0.65
N ARG A 66 8.50 7.18 -0.54
CA ARG A 66 9.50 6.96 -1.59
C ARG A 66 10.91 7.30 -1.12
N LYS A 67 11.09 8.37 -0.35
CA LYS A 67 12.38 8.75 0.26
C LYS A 67 12.83 7.71 1.28
N LEU A 68 11.92 7.18 2.10
CA LEU A 68 12.23 6.11 3.07
C LEU A 68 12.61 4.79 2.41
N PHE A 69 12.04 4.46 1.24
CA PHE A 69 12.49 3.31 0.45
C PHE A 69 13.95 3.46 0.01
N GLY A 70 14.41 4.69 -0.24
CA GLY A 70 15.77 5.01 -0.63
C GLY A 70 16.19 4.28 -1.91
N GLU A 71 17.39 3.71 -1.90
CA GLU A 71 17.97 2.94 -3.01
C GLU A 71 17.50 1.47 -3.03
N ASN A 72 16.81 0.99 -1.99
CA ASN A 72 16.27 -0.37 -1.93
C ASN A 72 15.00 -0.57 -2.79
N CYS A 73 14.65 0.44 -3.58
CA CYS A 73 13.47 0.46 -4.41
C CYS A 73 13.76 -0.05 -5.83
N PHE A 74 12.95 -0.98 -6.30
CA PHE A 74 12.92 -1.42 -7.70
C PHE A 74 11.51 -1.26 -8.27
N LYS A 75 11.35 -1.53 -9.56
CA LYS A 75 10.07 -1.37 -10.26
C LYS A 75 9.52 -2.73 -10.69
N THR A 76 8.21 -2.84 -10.62
CA THR A 76 7.41 -3.86 -11.31
C THR A 76 6.36 -3.15 -12.17
N PHE A 77 5.75 -3.91 -13.07
CA PHE A 77 4.62 -3.47 -13.88
C PHE A 77 3.36 -4.26 -13.50
N SER A 78 2.21 -3.62 -13.62
CA SER A 78 0.93 -4.12 -13.15
C SER A 78 -0.17 -3.85 -14.16
N ASP A 79 -0.93 -4.87 -14.52
CA ASP A 79 -2.24 -4.74 -15.20
C ASP A 79 -3.39 -5.35 -14.37
N ARG A 80 -3.09 -5.79 -13.13
CA ARG A 80 -4.08 -6.33 -12.17
C ARG A 80 -4.06 -5.57 -10.85
N GLY A 81 -3.48 -4.39 -10.83
CA GLY A 81 -3.38 -3.52 -9.66
C GLY A 81 -2.47 -4.02 -8.52
N GLY A 82 -1.39 -4.74 -8.82
CA GLY A 82 -0.52 -5.25 -7.77
C GLY A 82 0.86 -5.75 -8.18
N VAL A 83 1.46 -6.50 -7.25
CA VAL A 83 2.75 -7.16 -7.38
C VAL A 83 2.52 -8.65 -7.23
N LEU A 84 2.79 -9.41 -8.30
CA LEU A 84 2.73 -10.87 -8.24
C LEU A 84 3.91 -11.38 -7.43
N VAL A 85 3.59 -12.22 -6.46
CA VAL A 85 4.55 -12.94 -5.64
C VAL A 85 4.21 -14.42 -5.58
N GLY A 86 5.23 -15.26 -5.41
CA GLY A 86 5.02 -16.70 -5.26
C GLY A 86 6.15 -17.55 -5.82
N ASN A 87 5.85 -18.82 -6.04
CA ASN A 87 6.75 -19.81 -6.59
C ASN A 87 5.96 -20.83 -7.42
N LYS A 88 6.49 -22.05 -7.56
CA LYS A 88 5.81 -23.13 -8.31
C LYS A 88 4.58 -23.69 -7.58
N GLU A 89 4.50 -23.53 -6.28
CA GLU A 89 3.48 -24.12 -5.41
C GLU A 89 2.35 -23.14 -5.12
N PHE A 90 2.64 -21.84 -5.04
CA PHE A 90 1.63 -20.81 -4.80
C PHE A 90 1.93 -19.53 -5.54
N GLN A 91 0.88 -18.76 -5.83
CA GLN A 91 0.98 -17.40 -6.37
C GLN A 91 -0.13 -16.54 -5.77
N THR A 92 0.19 -15.27 -5.50
CA THR A 92 -0.79 -14.27 -5.08
C THR A 92 -0.38 -12.88 -5.54
N VAL A 93 -1.35 -11.97 -5.61
CA VAL A 93 -1.13 -10.57 -5.99
C VAL A 93 -1.25 -9.69 -4.76
N VAL A 94 -0.16 -9.01 -4.42
CA VAL A 94 -0.12 -7.98 -3.37
C VAL A 94 -0.59 -6.66 -3.98
N LYS A 95 -1.72 -6.14 -3.51
CA LYS A 95 -2.31 -4.89 -4.03
C LYS A 95 -1.33 -3.72 -3.93
N ASN A 96 -1.30 -2.85 -4.95
CA ASN A 96 -0.45 -1.65 -4.94
C ASN A 96 -1.19 -0.36 -4.54
N GLY A 97 -2.52 -0.39 -4.50
CA GLY A 97 -3.38 0.75 -4.13
C GLY A 97 -3.57 1.83 -5.20
N ARG A 98 -3.04 1.65 -6.41
CA ARG A 98 -3.22 2.58 -7.55
C ARG A 98 -3.91 1.94 -8.75
N GLY A 99 -3.74 0.63 -8.94
CA GLY A 99 -4.17 -0.04 -10.17
C GLY A 99 -3.00 -0.20 -11.14
N ASP A 100 -3.26 -0.02 -12.42
CA ASP A 100 -2.33 -0.36 -13.49
C ASP A 100 -1.11 0.58 -13.58
N GLY A 101 -0.06 0.08 -14.23
CA GLY A 101 1.17 0.80 -14.49
C GLY A 101 2.34 0.41 -13.59
N ILE A 102 3.25 1.36 -13.36
CA ILE A 102 4.50 1.11 -12.62
C ILE A 102 4.21 1.06 -11.12
N THR A 103 4.53 -0.08 -10.50
CA THR A 103 4.60 -0.21 -9.05
C THR A 103 6.05 -0.11 -8.59
N ARG A 104 6.29 0.62 -7.51
CA ARG A 104 7.60 0.74 -6.87
C ARG A 104 7.63 -0.11 -5.61
N VAL A 105 8.54 -1.05 -5.58
CA VAL A 105 8.63 -2.06 -4.53
C VAL A 105 9.90 -1.85 -3.73
N ALA A 106 9.80 -1.92 -2.41
CA ALA A 106 10.95 -2.03 -1.51
C ALA A 106 10.83 -3.28 -0.64
N VAL A 107 11.99 -3.84 -0.30
CA VAL A 107 12.12 -4.90 0.70
C VAL A 107 13.06 -4.38 1.77
N LEU A 108 12.58 -4.25 3.01
CA LEU A 108 13.33 -3.64 4.10
C LEU A 108 13.29 -4.55 5.34
N PRO A 109 14.42 -4.70 6.07
CA PRO A 109 14.42 -5.40 7.35
C PRO A 109 13.69 -4.61 8.42
N LEU A 110 12.94 -5.32 9.27
CA LEU A 110 12.46 -4.81 10.53
C LEU A 110 13.66 -4.59 11.46
N LYS A 111 14.02 -3.33 11.73
CA LYS A 111 15.16 -3.02 12.61
C LYS A 111 14.73 -2.92 14.07
N LYS A 112 13.51 -2.45 14.30
CA LYS A 112 12.91 -2.27 15.63
C LYS A 112 11.39 -2.34 15.56
N TRP A 113 10.75 -2.66 16.68
CA TRP A 113 9.30 -2.77 16.78
C TRP A 113 8.56 -1.48 16.40
N GLU A 114 9.18 -0.32 16.59
CA GLU A 114 8.62 0.97 16.19
C GLU A 114 8.48 1.12 14.68
N ASP A 115 9.22 0.36 13.87
CA ASP A 115 9.13 0.40 12.42
C ASP A 115 7.76 -0.12 11.93
N LEU A 116 7.18 -1.13 12.60
CA LEU A 116 5.81 -1.58 12.32
C LEU A 116 4.81 -0.44 12.50
N LYS A 117 4.92 0.28 13.63
CA LYS A 117 4.08 1.44 13.92
C LYS A 117 4.33 2.61 12.98
N LEU A 118 5.50 2.71 12.37
CA LEU A 118 5.81 3.73 11.37
C LEU A 118 5.12 3.39 10.05
N TRP A 119 5.32 2.17 9.54
CA TRP A 119 4.78 1.75 8.26
C TRP A 119 3.25 1.67 8.27
N SER A 120 2.64 1.19 9.35
CA SER A 120 1.18 1.16 9.50
C SER A 120 0.52 2.55 9.51
N LYS A 121 1.29 3.63 9.74
CA LYS A 121 0.80 5.03 9.67
C LYS A 121 0.94 5.63 8.29
N LEU A 122 1.96 5.20 7.55
CA LEU A 122 2.29 5.75 6.23
C LEU A 122 1.54 5.00 5.13
N MET A 123 1.36 3.69 5.31
CA MET A 123 0.86 2.76 4.31
C MET A 123 -0.22 1.86 4.91
N VAL A 124 -0.98 1.20 4.04
CA VAL A 124 -2.03 0.27 4.44
C VAL A 124 -1.46 -1.15 4.47
N GLU A 125 -1.60 -1.83 5.59
CA GLU A 125 -1.22 -3.25 5.72
C GLU A 125 -2.12 -4.11 4.82
N THR A 126 -1.55 -5.12 4.17
CA THR A 126 -2.31 -6.11 3.42
C THR A 126 -2.68 -7.28 4.33
N ASP A 127 -3.76 -8.00 3.98
CA ASP A 127 -4.12 -9.25 4.67
C ASP A 127 -3.21 -10.44 4.27
N ILE A 128 -2.13 -10.20 3.53
CA ILE A 128 -1.21 -11.24 3.03
C ILE A 128 0.04 -11.27 3.91
N TYR A 129 0.25 -12.40 4.57
CA TYR A 129 1.48 -12.76 5.26
C TYR A 129 2.24 -13.78 4.40
N LEU A 130 3.51 -13.50 4.12
CA LEU A 130 4.35 -14.37 3.30
C LEU A 130 5.41 -15.01 4.19
N ASP A 131 5.51 -16.33 4.11
CA ASP A 131 6.42 -17.14 4.91
C ASP A 131 7.11 -18.17 4.00
N GLY A 132 8.43 -18.26 4.10
CA GLY A 132 9.27 -19.17 3.33
C GLY A 132 9.85 -18.53 2.07
N LYS A 133 10.13 -19.38 1.08
CA LYS A 133 10.89 -19.02 -0.13
C LYS A 133 9.97 -18.72 -1.32
N PHE A 134 10.04 -17.50 -1.83
CA PHE A 134 9.21 -17.03 -2.94
C PHE A 134 9.90 -15.94 -3.76
N ASN A 135 9.34 -15.65 -4.93
CA ASN A 135 9.81 -14.64 -5.85
C ASN A 135 8.86 -13.44 -5.90
N ILE A 136 9.43 -12.28 -6.19
CA ILE A 136 8.72 -11.12 -6.70
C ILE A 136 8.95 -11.08 -8.22
N TYR A 137 7.87 -11.01 -8.98
CA TYR A 137 7.91 -11.01 -10.43
C TYR A 137 7.89 -9.59 -11.00
N HIS A 138 8.50 -9.41 -12.18
CA HIS A 138 8.53 -8.12 -12.87
C HIS A 138 7.13 -7.65 -13.28
N TYR A 139 6.24 -8.58 -13.63
CA TYR A 139 4.92 -8.30 -14.16
C TYR A 139 3.87 -9.15 -13.48
N ASP A 140 2.74 -8.56 -13.09
CA ASP A 140 1.72 -9.25 -12.30
C ASP A 140 0.84 -10.26 -13.05
N CYS A 141 1.04 -10.37 -14.37
CA CYS A 141 0.37 -11.38 -15.21
C CYS A 141 1.31 -12.48 -15.73
N SER A 142 2.59 -12.49 -15.33
CA SER A 142 3.56 -13.50 -15.79
C SER A 142 4.59 -13.86 -14.72
N THR A 143 4.92 -15.15 -14.64
CA THR A 143 5.99 -15.67 -13.78
C THR A 143 7.31 -15.92 -14.51
N GLU A 144 7.43 -15.51 -15.77
CA GLU A 144 8.62 -15.79 -16.59
C GLU A 144 9.86 -15.01 -16.11
N ASN A 145 9.68 -13.84 -15.49
CA ASN A 145 10.76 -12.97 -15.07
C ASN A 145 10.63 -12.60 -13.59
N SER A 146 11.34 -13.34 -12.74
CA SER A 146 11.54 -13.00 -11.33
C SER A 146 12.64 -11.95 -11.18
N ILE A 147 12.37 -10.89 -10.44
CA ILE A 147 13.36 -9.81 -10.23
C ILE A 147 14.01 -9.85 -8.86
N ARG A 148 13.40 -10.57 -7.91
CA ARG A 148 13.95 -10.76 -6.57
C ARG A 148 13.41 -12.04 -5.96
N GLU A 149 14.29 -12.86 -5.42
CA GLU A 149 13.95 -13.99 -4.56
C GLU A 149 14.03 -13.54 -3.09
N LEU A 150 13.07 -13.98 -2.29
CA LEU A 150 12.96 -13.72 -0.86
C LEU A 150 12.82 -15.05 -0.11
N ASN A 151 13.38 -15.10 1.11
CA ASN A 151 13.31 -16.28 1.98
C ASN A 151 13.24 -15.83 3.44
N GLY A 152 12.07 -15.97 4.06
CA GLY A 152 11.80 -15.44 5.39
C GLY A 152 10.32 -15.15 5.63
N ARG A 153 10.04 -14.37 6.69
CA ARG A 153 8.70 -13.91 7.05
C ARG A 153 8.54 -12.43 6.73
N TYR A 154 7.48 -12.09 6.01
CA TYR A 154 7.22 -10.74 5.53
C TYR A 154 5.78 -10.31 5.76
N ILE A 155 5.60 -9.04 6.14
CA ILE A 155 4.32 -8.32 6.05
C ILE A 155 4.38 -7.38 4.87
N ALA A 156 3.33 -7.35 4.06
CA ALA A 156 3.22 -6.41 2.96
C ALA A 156 2.37 -5.18 3.32
N TYR A 157 2.84 -4.01 2.90
CA TYR A 157 2.12 -2.74 2.97
C TYR A 157 2.01 -2.12 1.58
N TYR A 158 0.97 -1.33 1.33
CA TYR A 158 0.80 -0.61 0.07
C TYR A 158 0.30 0.82 0.25
N TYR A 159 0.63 1.68 -0.72
CA TYR A 159 0.16 3.06 -0.80
C TYR A 159 0.38 3.61 -2.21
N ASP A 160 -0.69 3.92 -2.95
CA ASP A 160 -0.65 4.59 -4.28
C ASP A 160 0.55 4.20 -5.18
N GLY A 161 0.63 2.93 -5.54
CA GLY A 161 1.67 2.39 -6.43
C GLY A 161 3.02 2.15 -5.74
N LEU A 162 3.09 2.26 -4.42
CA LEU A 162 4.21 1.86 -3.59
C LEU A 162 3.84 0.57 -2.85
N VAL A 163 4.74 -0.41 -2.85
CA VAL A 163 4.61 -1.65 -2.07
C VAL A 163 5.86 -1.84 -1.23
N LEU A 164 5.67 -2.16 0.04
CA LEU A 164 6.74 -2.51 0.96
C LEU A 164 6.54 -3.95 1.41
N PHE A 165 7.56 -4.78 1.26
CA PHE A 165 7.70 -6.04 1.99
C PHE A 165 8.62 -5.79 3.18
N LEU A 166 8.04 -5.74 4.38
CA LEU A 166 8.77 -5.60 5.63
C LEU A 166 9.19 -6.99 6.11
N GLU A 167 10.49 -7.27 6.10
CA GLU A 167 11.09 -8.53 6.53
C GLU A 167 11.11 -8.59 8.07
N LEU A 168 10.26 -9.44 8.65
CA LEU A 168 10.21 -9.69 10.08
C LEU A 168 11.35 -10.61 10.54
N GLU A 169 11.68 -11.59 9.70
CA GLU A 169 12.73 -12.56 9.93
C GLU A 169 13.27 -13.04 8.59
N LYS A 170 14.59 -13.16 8.47
CA LYS A 170 15.25 -13.72 7.30
C LYS A 170 15.65 -15.17 7.58
N TYR A 171 15.38 -16.05 6.62
CA TYR A 171 15.85 -17.43 6.69
C TYR A 171 17.18 -17.56 5.95
N GLU A 172 18.09 -18.34 6.54
CA GLU A 172 19.32 -18.75 5.86
C GLU A 172 18.99 -19.86 4.86
N ASP A 173 19.63 -19.82 3.69
CA ASP A 173 19.54 -20.92 2.74
C ASP A 173 20.26 -22.13 3.35
N GLN A 174 19.53 -23.24 3.52
CA GLN A 174 20.06 -24.52 4.01
C GLN A 174 20.94 -25.21 2.96
#